data_AF-A0A671N7T1-F1
#
_entry.id   AF-A0A671N7T1-F1
#
_cell.length_a   1.000
_cell.length_b   1.000
_cell.length_c   1.000
_cell.angle_alpha   90.00
_cell.angle_beta   90.00
_cell.angle_gamma   90.00
#
_symmetry.space_group_name_H-M   'P 1'
#
loop_
_entity.id
_entity.type
_entity.pdbx_description
1 polymer ?
#
loop_
_entity_poly.entity_id
_entity_poly.type
_entity_poly.pdbx_seq_one_letter_code
_entity_poly.pdbx_strand_id
1 'polypeptide(L)'
;MNAPPAFESFLLFEGEKKITIVKDTKVPNACLFTLNKEDHTLGNIIRSQLLKDPQVLFAGYKVPHPLEHKIVIRVQSTPDYSPQEAFTNAITDLISELSLLEERFRVCMLPLIYNTPNSLTLEPG
;
A
#
# COMPACT_ATOMS: atom_id res chain seq x y z
N MET A 1 -0.74 -14.34 31.04
CA MET A 1 -1.16 -13.12 30.31
C MET A 1 -1.57 -13.58 28.91
N ASN A 2 -2.79 -13.29 28.45
CA ASN A 2 -3.35 -13.84 27.20
C ASN A 2 -3.15 -12.89 26.00
N ALA A 3 -2.16 -11.99 26.08
CA ALA A 3 -1.85 -11.08 24.99
C ALA A 3 -0.96 -11.79 23.96
N PRO A 4 -1.29 -11.74 22.66
CA PRO A 4 -0.40 -12.25 21.63
C PRO A 4 0.90 -11.42 21.60
N PRO A 5 2.02 -12.02 21.16
CA PRO A 5 3.28 -11.30 21.03
C PRO A 5 3.23 -10.28 19.89
N ALA A 6 3.94 -9.15 20.04
CA ALA A 6 3.87 -8.04 19.07
C ALA A 6 4.30 -8.42 17.64
N PHE A 7 5.24 -9.36 17.48
CA PHE A 7 5.74 -9.79 16.16
C PHE A 7 4.69 -10.51 15.32
N GLU A 8 3.65 -11.05 15.95
CA GLU A 8 2.56 -11.76 15.27
C GLU A 8 1.80 -10.85 14.29
N SER A 9 1.92 -9.53 14.43
CA SER A 9 1.26 -8.55 13.58
C SER A 9 1.81 -8.47 12.16
N PHE A 10 3.11 -8.72 11.97
CA PHE A 10 3.80 -8.58 10.68
C PHE A 10 4.51 -9.85 10.21
N LEU A 11 4.83 -10.77 11.12
CA LEU A 11 5.54 -12.01 10.80
C LEU A 11 4.56 -13.08 10.32
N LEU A 12 4.82 -13.65 9.14
CA LEU A 12 4.09 -14.81 8.64
C LEU A 12 4.56 -16.08 9.34
N PHE A 13 3.61 -16.91 9.77
CA PHE A 13 3.92 -18.21 10.34
C PHE A 13 4.19 -19.25 9.24
N GLU A 14 4.78 -20.38 9.64
CA GLU A 14 5.11 -21.46 8.71
C GLU A 14 3.83 -22.01 8.06
N GLY A 15 3.78 -21.99 6.72
CA GLY A 15 2.61 -22.39 5.93
C GLY A 15 1.63 -21.26 5.59
N GLU A 16 1.77 -20.07 6.18
CA GLU A 16 0.95 -18.90 5.81
C GLU A 16 1.46 -18.24 4.52
N LYS A 17 0.55 -18.01 3.58
CA LYS A 17 0.85 -17.24 2.35
C LYS A 17 0.62 -15.75 2.61
N LYS A 18 1.51 -14.89 2.09
CA LYS A 18 1.32 -13.43 2.18
C LYS A 18 0.05 -12.98 1.47
N ILE A 19 -0.22 -13.55 0.29
CA ILE A 19 -1.37 -13.22 -0.54
C ILE A 19 -2.07 -14.49 -1.01
N THR A 20 -3.40 -14.48 -0.97
CA THR A 20 -4.27 -15.51 -1.55
C THR A 20 -5.30 -14.87 -2.45
N ILE A 21 -5.47 -15.42 -3.65
CA ILE A 21 -6.37 -14.87 -4.68
C ILE A 21 -7.52 -15.85 -4.87
N VAL A 22 -8.74 -15.34 -4.77
CA VAL A 22 -9.97 -16.11 -5.00
C VAL A 22 -10.82 -15.37 -6.02
N LYS A 23 -11.22 -16.05 -7.10
CA LYS A 23 -12.16 -15.48 -8.07
C LYS A 23 -13.56 -15.42 -7.44
N ASP A 24 -14.24 -14.29 -7.59
CA ASP A 24 -15.62 -14.14 -7.14
C ASP A 24 -16.54 -14.85 -8.13
N THR A 25 -17.34 -15.81 -7.66
CA THR A 25 -18.27 -16.55 -8.51
C THR A 25 -19.61 -15.84 -8.68
N LYS A 26 -19.89 -14.80 -7.88
CA LYS A 26 -21.18 -14.10 -7.89
C LYS A 26 -21.26 -13.03 -8.97
N VAL A 27 -20.12 -12.47 -9.37
CA VAL A 27 -20.02 -11.33 -10.28
C VAL A 27 -18.94 -11.64 -11.32
N PRO A 28 -19.19 -11.41 -12.62
CA PRO A 28 -18.17 -11.63 -13.64
C PRO A 28 -16.98 -10.71 -13.41
N ASN A 29 -15.80 -11.25 -13.70
CA ASN A 29 -14.53 -10.52 -13.69
C ASN A 29 -14.21 -9.79 -12.37
N ALA A 30 -14.60 -10.41 -11.25
CA ALA A 30 -14.28 -9.94 -9.92
C ALA A 30 -13.35 -10.93 -9.19
N CYS A 31 -12.45 -10.40 -8.38
CA CYS A 31 -11.50 -11.16 -7.58
C CYS A 31 -11.37 -10.60 -6.16
N LEU A 32 -11.15 -11.50 -5.21
CA LEU A 32 -10.83 -11.19 -3.83
C LEU A 32 -9.36 -11.54 -3.56
N PHE A 33 -8.60 -10.54 -3.15
CA PHE A 33 -7.22 -10.65 -2.70
C PHE A 33 -7.21 -10.60 -1.18
N THR A 34 -6.79 -11.68 -0.54
CA THR A 34 -6.60 -11.74 0.91
C THR A 34 -5.12 -11.58 1.20
N LEU A 35 -4.74 -10.51 1.89
CA LEU A 35 -3.36 -10.27 2.32
C LEU A 35 -3.26 -10.50 3.83
N ASN A 36 -2.32 -11.35 4.22
CA ASN A 36 -2.03 -11.65 5.62
C ASN A 36 -0.93 -10.74 6.16
N LYS A 37 -1.02 -10.44 7.45
CA LYS A 37 -0.06 -9.60 8.18
C LYS A 37 0.08 -8.22 7.56
N GLU A 38 -1.06 -7.64 7.20
CA GLU A 38 -1.21 -6.32 6.58
C GLU A 38 -2.41 -5.61 7.21
N ASP A 39 -2.44 -4.29 7.10
CA ASP A 39 -3.43 -3.43 7.75
C ASP A 39 -4.03 -2.39 6.78
N HIS A 40 -4.72 -1.40 7.36
CA HIS A 40 -5.33 -0.30 6.61
C HIS A 40 -4.31 0.54 5.83
N THR A 41 -3.04 0.57 6.24
CA THR A 41 -1.99 1.35 5.59
C THR A 41 -1.85 0.90 4.13
N LEU A 42 -1.65 -0.40 3.92
CA LEU A 42 -1.54 -0.97 2.58
C LEU A 42 -2.90 -1.06 1.88
N GLY A 43 -3.95 -1.45 2.60
CA GLY A 43 -5.29 -1.60 2.01
C GLY A 43 -5.84 -0.29 1.43
N ASN A 44 -5.66 0.83 2.15
CA ASN A 44 -6.20 2.11 1.73
C ASN A 44 -5.49 2.70 0.52
N ILE A 45 -4.15 2.61 0.47
CA ILE A 45 -3.37 3.18 -0.63
C ILE A 45 -3.61 2.39 -1.93
N ILE A 46 -3.64 1.05 -1.85
CA ILE A 46 -3.94 0.21 -3.01
C ILE A 46 -5.36 0.46 -3.52
N ARG A 47 -6.35 0.54 -2.62
CA ARG A 47 -7.73 0.90 -3.01
C ARG A 47 -7.76 2.24 -3.74
N SER A 48 -7.07 3.24 -3.21
CA SER A 48 -7.06 4.58 -3.80
C SER A 48 -6.43 4.57 -5.19
N GLN A 49 -5.36 3.80 -5.39
CA GLN A 49 -4.71 3.66 -6.69
C GLN A 49 -5.59 2.91 -7.70
N LEU A 50 -6.23 1.82 -7.28
CA LEU A 50 -7.17 1.07 -8.13
C LEU A 50 -8.35 1.93 -8.60
N LEU A 51 -8.84 2.84 -7.76
CA LEU A 51 -9.94 3.75 -8.12
C LEU A 51 -9.51 4.86 -9.09
N LYS A 52 -8.20 5.05 -9.35
CA LYS A 52 -7.72 5.96 -10.40
C LYS A 52 -7.86 5.32 -11.80
N ASP A 53 -7.91 4.00 -11.90
CA ASP A 53 -8.01 3.29 -13.18
C ASP A 53 -9.48 3.27 -13.67
N PRO A 54 -9.79 3.86 -14.83
CA PRO A 54 -11.17 3.89 -15.36
C PRO A 54 -11.71 2.51 -15.77
N GLN A 55 -10.84 1.52 -15.94
CA GLN A 55 -11.24 0.14 -16.26
C GLN A 55 -11.64 -0.66 -15.00
N VAL A 56 -11.40 -0.10 -13.81
CA VAL A 56 -11.82 -0.69 -12.53
C VAL A 56 -13.23 -0.20 -12.18
N LEU A 57 -14.19 -1.11 -12.24
CA LEU A 57 -15.60 -0.86 -11.92
C LEU A 57 -15.84 -0.79 -10.41
N PHE A 58 -15.09 -1.57 -9.63
CA PHE A 58 -15.21 -1.60 -8.18
C PHE A 58 -13.87 -1.93 -7.54
N ALA A 59 -13.47 -1.15 -6.53
CA ALA A 59 -12.38 -1.48 -5.63
C ALA A 59 -12.74 -1.11 -4.19
N GLY A 60 -12.65 -2.09 -3.30
CA GLY A 60 -12.90 -1.90 -1.87
C GLY A 60 -12.07 -2.86 -1.04
N TYR A 61 -11.76 -2.48 0.20
CA TYR A 61 -11.07 -3.36 1.14
C TYR A 61 -11.77 -3.37 2.49
N LYS A 62 -11.56 -4.45 3.24
CA LYS A 62 -12.03 -4.57 4.63
C LYS A 62 -11.02 -5.35 5.47
N VAL A 63 -10.99 -5.02 6.75
CA VAL A 63 -10.39 -5.85 7.80
C VAL A 63 -11.50 -6.73 8.36
N PRO A 64 -11.40 -8.08 8.31
CA PRO A 64 -12.46 -8.96 8.76
C PRO A 64 -12.69 -8.86 10.27
N HIS A 65 -11.61 -8.69 11.04
CA HIS A 65 -11.66 -8.48 12.48
C HIS A 65 -10.45 -7.66 12.96
N PRO A 66 -10.59 -6.66 13.85
CA PRO A 66 -9.48 -5.80 14.28
C PRO A 66 -8.31 -6.53 14.97
N LEU A 67 -8.58 -7.67 15.62
CA LEU A 67 -7.56 -8.51 16.25
C LEU A 67 -6.86 -9.47 15.26
N GLU A 68 -7.34 -9.56 14.01
CA GLU A 68 -6.68 -10.32 12.96
C GLU A 68 -5.93 -9.38 12.03
N HIS A 69 -4.62 -9.62 11.89
CA HIS A 69 -3.80 -8.89 10.94
C HIS A 69 -4.00 -9.46 9.54
N LYS A 70 -5.11 -9.10 8.91
CA LYS A 70 -5.51 -9.55 7.57
C LYS A 70 -6.38 -8.48 6.91
N ILE A 71 -6.17 -8.27 5.61
CA ILE A 71 -7.04 -7.44 4.78
C ILE A 71 -7.59 -8.24 3.62
N VAL A 72 -8.82 -7.93 3.21
CA VAL A 72 -9.45 -8.50 2.03
C VAL A 72 -9.81 -7.37 1.08
N ILE A 73 -9.18 -7.36 -0.08
CA ILE A 73 -9.41 -6.40 -1.16
C ILE A 73 -10.26 -7.09 -2.23
N ARG A 74 -11.38 -6.47 -2.60
CA ARG A 74 -12.23 -6.91 -3.69
C ARG A 74 -12.09 -5.95 -4.85
N VAL A 75 -11.78 -6.49 -6.03
CA VAL A 75 -11.59 -5.74 -7.28
C VAL A 75 -12.50 -6.33 -8.33
N GLN A 76 -13.14 -5.47 -9.11
CA GLN A 76 -13.90 -5.81 -10.30
C GLN A 76 -13.51 -4.86 -11.42
N SER A 77 -13.21 -5.41 -12.58
CA SER A 77 -12.81 -4.65 -13.78
C SER A 77 -13.72 -4.96 -14.96
N THR A 78 -13.57 -4.18 -16.04
CA THR A 78 -14.27 -4.42 -17.31
C THR A 78 -13.92 -5.80 -17.90
N PRO A 79 -14.81 -6.45 -18.66
CA PRO A 79 -14.63 -7.84 -19.10
C PRO A 79 -13.38 -8.13 -19.94
N ASP A 80 -12.83 -7.10 -20.58
CA ASP A 80 -11.62 -7.10 -21.41
C ASP A 80 -10.33 -6.91 -20.62
N TYR A 81 -10.42 -6.60 -19.33
CA TYR A 81 -9.28 -6.29 -18.47
C TYR A 81 -9.28 -7.12 -17.20
N SER A 82 -8.17 -7.79 -16.91
CA SER A 82 -8.08 -8.72 -15.77
C SER A 82 -7.97 -7.96 -14.45
N PRO A 83 -8.74 -8.30 -13.40
CA PRO A 83 -8.63 -7.64 -12.10
C PRO A 83 -7.27 -7.91 -11.43
N GLN A 84 -6.59 -9.02 -11.79
CA GLN A 84 -5.21 -9.28 -11.38
C GLN A 84 -4.24 -8.29 -12.03
N GLU A 85 -4.44 -8.00 -13.32
CA GLU A 85 -3.61 -7.06 -14.06
C GLU A 85 -3.81 -5.63 -13.55
N ALA A 86 -5.06 -5.23 -13.31
CA ALA A 86 -5.39 -3.97 -12.64
C ALA A 86 -4.66 -3.81 -11.30
N PHE A 87 -4.61 -4.89 -10.51
CA PHE A 87 -3.92 -4.89 -9.22
C PHE A 87 -2.41 -4.75 -9.36
N THR A 88 -1.79 -5.47 -10.31
CA THR A 88 -0.35 -5.36 -10.58
C THR A 88 0.02 -3.99 -11.12
N ASN A 89 -0.76 -3.44 -12.06
CA ASN A 89 -0.53 -2.12 -12.63
C ASN A 89 -0.63 -1.03 -11.55
N ALA A 90 -1.67 -1.09 -10.71
CA ALA A 90 -1.79 -0.17 -9.58
C ALA A 90 -0.56 -0.20 -8.65
N ILE A 91 -0.03 -1.38 -8.34
CA ILE A 91 1.18 -1.48 -7.49
C ILE A 91 2.41 -0.89 -8.19
N THR A 92 2.61 -1.20 -9.47
CA THR A 92 3.74 -0.67 -10.26
C THR A 92 3.70 0.86 -10.35
N ASP A 93 2.52 1.42 -10.58
CA ASP A 93 2.32 2.87 -10.63
C ASP A 93 2.59 3.50 -9.26
N LEU A 94 2.12 2.87 -8.18
CA LEU A 94 2.34 3.36 -6.82
C LEU A 94 3.83 3.34 -6.43
N ILE A 95 4.56 2.28 -6.79
CA ILE A 95 6.02 2.23 -6.58
C ILE A 95 6.70 3.37 -7.33
N SER A 96 6.30 3.61 -8.58
CA SER A 96 6.84 4.68 -9.41
C SER A 96 6.55 6.08 -8.83
N GLU A 97 5.32 6.31 -8.34
CA GLU A 97 4.94 7.55 -7.65
C GLU A 97 5.80 7.78 -6.40
N LEU A 98 6.02 6.74 -5.59
CA LEU A 98 6.83 6.84 -4.36
C LEU A 98 8.31 7.06 -4.65
N SER A 99 8.88 6.40 -5.67
CA SER A 99 10.28 6.62 -6.08
C SER A 99 10.50 8.05 -6.57
N LEU A 100 9.57 8.60 -7.36
CA LEU A 100 9.64 10.00 -7.79
C LEU A 100 9.50 10.97 -6.61
N LEU A 101 8.63 10.66 -5.65
CA LEU A 101 8.48 11.45 -4.43
C LEU A 101 9.78 11.46 -3.62
N GLU A 102 10.40 10.30 -3.41
CA GLU A 102 11.67 10.17 -2.69
C GLU A 102 12.78 10.99 -3.36
N GLU A 103 12.92 10.89 -4.69
CA GLU A 103 13.92 11.64 -5.44
C GLU A 103 13.72 13.15 -5.29
N ARG A 104 12.49 13.63 -5.51
CA ARG A 104 12.16 15.06 -5.38
C ARG A 104 12.34 15.57 -3.95
N PHE A 105 11.97 14.76 -2.97
CA PHE A 105 12.16 15.08 -1.56
C PHE A 105 13.65 15.22 -1.24
N ARG A 106 14.49 14.28 -1.70
CA ARG A 106 15.95 14.35 -1.54
C ARG A 106 16.54 15.60 -2.19
N VAL A 107 16.12 15.93 -3.42
CA VAL A 107 16.57 17.14 -4.12
C VAL A 107 16.16 18.41 -3.37
N CYS A 108 14.94 18.49 -2.84
CA CYS A 108 14.49 19.64 -2.05
C CYS A 108 15.19 19.78 -0.68
N MET A 109 15.59 18.67 -0.07
CA MET A 109 16.26 18.68 1.23
C MET A 109 17.72 19.15 1.14
N LEU A 110 18.42 18.89 0.03
CA LEU A 110 19.82 19.28 -0.16
C LEU A 110 20.06 20.80 0.07
N PRO A 111 19.30 21.73 -0.56
CA PRO A 111 19.46 23.16 -0.32
C PRO A 111 19.21 23.58 1.13
N LEU A 112 18.34 22.89 1.87
CA LEU A 112 18.04 23.23 3.27
C LEU A 112 19.19 22.90 4.22
N ILE A 113 20.00 21.90 3.89
CA ILE A 113 21.20 21.52 4.66
C ILE A 113 22.37 22.46 4.33
N TYR A 114 22.50 22.91 3.09
CA TYR A 114 23.65 23.71 2.63
C TYR A 114 23.43 25.24 2.65
N ASN A 115 22.19 25.74 2.71
CA ASN A 115 21.89 27.18 2.78
C ASN A 115 21.48 27.69 4.17
N THR A 116 21.74 26.95 5.26
CA THR A 116 21.66 27.57 6.59
C THR A 116 22.74 28.63 6.71
N PRO A 117 22.42 29.93 6.81
CA PRO A 117 23.43 30.95 7.06
C PRO A 117 24.04 30.68 8.44
N ASN A 118 25.36 30.48 8.48
CA ASN A 118 26.16 30.50 9.71
C ASN A 118 26.09 31.92 10.32
N SER A 119 25.00 32.26 11.00
CA SER A 119 24.86 33.54 11.71
C SER A 119 25.37 33.41 13.15
N LEU A 120 26.64 33.05 13.32
CA LEU A 120 27.37 33.12 14.59
C LEU A 120 28.86 33.40 14.34
N THR A 121 29.18 34.50 13.66
CA THR A 121 30.50 35.14 13.82
C THR A 121 30.35 36.22 14.89
N LEU A 122 30.82 35.91 16.09
CA LEU A 122 31.05 36.89 17.16
C LEU A 122 32.13 37.87 16.69
N GLU A 123 31.78 39.13 16.53
CA GLU A 123 32.72 40.23 16.35
C GLU A 123 33.54 40.40 17.64
N PRO A 124 34.89 40.37 17.60
CA PRO A 124 35.72 40.72 18.75
C PRO A 124 35.83 42.24 18.86
N GLY A 125 35.42 42.78 20.02
CA GLY A 125 35.69 44.17 20.44
C GLY A 125 37.07 44.35 21.04
#